data_AF-A0A2A5VPI4-F1
#
_entry.id   AF-A0A2A5VPI4-F1
#
_cell.length_a   1.000
_cell.length_b   1.000
_cell.length_c   1.000
_cell.angle_alpha   90.00
_cell.angle_beta   90.00
_cell.angle_gamma   90.00
#
_symmetry.space_group_name_H-M   'P 1'
#
loop_
_entity.id
_entity.type
_entity.pdbx_description
1 polymer ?
#
loop_
_entity_poly.entity_id
_entity_poly.type
_entity_poly.pdbx_seq_one_letter_code
_entity_poly.pdbx_strand_id
1 'polypeptide(L)'
;MVTFKRTLLWFTLFISVLGFLALAGSLGEQERLIFGAVILLLIIFLMGTGGGRKVKRIRRRSEVEEEQISSTPEQELPAPVQSEEDASSRRDAKLSRSRSGAPEPEPEAVDEEVEVSLADDEVTVSVIDENVHVAEEYVAEIDAESMEEADIESFIDDRRDRHALIRRRIEARRREQLADIRSETAKIYQSADQSEDLLTLLSTENHGHTILQVSSEIPSGSPVGAVFSRIDEDRILKIRLPLDQGFIASAEPLPELPPLPDLGDLPPPPLPDIGNLAPPPPESSSKLDALRDEMSK
;
A
#
# COMPACT_ATOMS: atom_id res chain seq x y z
N MET A 1 -4.51 4.63 -36.90
CA MET A 1 -4.01 5.70 -37.78
C MET A 1 -3.96 6.98 -36.97
N VAL A 2 -2.78 7.53 -36.73
CA VAL A 2 -2.66 8.91 -36.26
C VAL A 2 -3.28 9.78 -37.36
N THR A 3 -4.26 10.61 -37.02
CA THR A 3 -4.90 11.47 -38.02
C THR A 3 -3.84 12.38 -38.63
N PHE A 4 -3.77 12.48 -39.97
CA PHE A 4 -2.80 13.31 -40.70
C PHE A 4 -2.75 14.76 -40.18
N LYS A 5 -3.90 15.26 -39.71
CA LYS A 5 -4.02 16.58 -39.05
C LYS A 5 -3.18 16.70 -37.77
N ARG A 6 -3.07 15.62 -36.98
CA ARG A 6 -2.28 15.61 -35.74
C ARG A 6 -0.79 15.55 -36.02
N THR A 7 -0.35 14.76 -37.01
CA THR A 7 1.05 14.77 -37.45
C THR A 7 1.43 16.14 -37.99
N LEU A 8 0.56 16.77 -38.80
CA LEU A 8 0.78 18.12 -39.32
C LEU A 8 0.93 19.15 -38.18
N LEU A 9 0.09 19.09 -37.15
CA LEU A 9 0.19 19.96 -35.96
C LEU A 9 1.50 19.80 -35.19
N TRP A 10 1.97 18.56 -35.01
CA TRP A 10 3.27 18.29 -34.40
C TRP A 10 4.44 18.82 -35.24
N PHE A 11 4.37 18.67 -36.56
CA PHE A 11 5.37 19.25 -37.47
C PHE A 11 5.39 20.78 -37.41
N THR A 12 4.21 21.43 -37.37
CA THR A 12 4.15 22.90 -37.22
C THR A 12 4.69 23.38 -35.89
N LEU A 13 4.45 22.64 -34.79
CA LEU A 13 5.04 22.94 -33.47
C LEU A 13 6.56 22.87 -33.55
N PHE A 14 7.08 21.78 -34.12
CA PHE A 14 8.52 21.56 -34.22
C PHE A 14 9.22 22.66 -35.05
N ILE A 15 8.64 23.02 -36.20
CA ILE A 15 9.14 24.10 -37.04
C ILE A 15 9.06 25.46 -36.34
N SER A 16 7.98 25.73 -35.61
CA SER A 16 7.82 26.98 -34.85
C SER A 16 8.84 27.10 -33.73
N VAL A 17 9.13 26.02 -33.01
CA VAL A 17 10.13 26.00 -31.93
C VAL A 17 11.54 26.18 -32.52
N LEU A 18 11.84 25.50 -33.63
CA LEU A 18 13.13 25.60 -34.31
C LEU A 18 13.37 27.00 -34.89
N GLY A 19 12.35 27.59 -35.51
CA GLY A 19 12.39 28.97 -36.00
C GLY A 19 12.55 29.99 -34.87
N PHE A 20 11.85 29.79 -33.74
CA PHE A 20 12.01 30.62 -32.55
C PHE A 20 13.43 30.56 -32.01
N LEU A 21 14.05 29.38 -31.91
CA LEU A 21 15.43 29.25 -31.45
C LEU A 21 16.44 29.92 -32.39
N ALA A 22 16.23 29.84 -33.70
CA ALA A 22 17.11 30.45 -34.69
C ALA A 22 17.05 31.99 -34.67
N LEU A 23 15.88 32.57 -34.41
CA LEU A 23 15.67 34.02 -34.38
C LEU A 23 15.70 34.62 -32.96
N ALA A 24 15.74 33.79 -31.90
CA ALA A 24 15.66 34.22 -30.50
C ALA A 24 16.73 35.27 -30.13
N GLY A 25 17.87 35.26 -30.82
CA GLY A 25 18.96 36.22 -30.60
C GLY A 25 18.80 37.55 -31.35
N SER A 26 17.90 37.64 -32.34
CA SER A 26 17.67 38.86 -33.14
C SER A 26 16.34 39.54 -32.86
N LEU A 27 15.44 38.89 -32.12
CA LEU A 27 14.11 39.39 -31.77
C LEU A 27 14.18 40.35 -30.58
N GLY A 28 13.38 41.43 -30.62
CA GLY A 28 13.19 42.30 -29.47
C GLY A 28 12.49 41.57 -28.31
N GLU A 29 12.61 42.08 -27.08
CA GLU A 29 12.01 41.46 -25.89
C GLU A 29 10.49 41.24 -26.02
N GLN A 30 9.78 42.22 -26.59
CA GLN A 30 8.34 42.13 -26.82
C GLN A 30 7.98 41.04 -27.83
N GLU A 31 8.73 40.92 -28.92
CA GLU A 31 8.49 39.92 -29.95
C GLU A 31 8.78 38.51 -29.42
N ARG A 32 9.85 38.35 -28.65
CA ARG A 32 10.21 37.08 -28.02
C ARG A 32 9.11 36.58 -27.07
N LEU A 33 8.50 37.48 -26.30
CA LEU A 33 7.36 37.14 -25.43
C LEU A 33 6.13 36.74 -26.24
N ILE A 34 5.80 37.46 -27.30
CA ILE A 34 4.64 37.16 -28.17
C ILE A 34 4.81 35.80 -28.85
N PHE A 35 5.96 35.55 -29.48
CA PHE A 35 6.23 34.26 -30.12
C PHE A 35 6.25 33.10 -29.11
N GLY A 36 6.82 33.31 -27.93
CA GLY A 36 6.79 32.32 -26.84
C GLY A 36 5.37 31.99 -26.39
N ALA A 37 4.50 33.00 -26.25
CA ALA A 37 3.10 32.81 -25.87
C ALA A 37 2.31 32.04 -26.95
N VAL A 38 2.56 32.30 -28.23
CA VAL A 38 1.92 31.58 -29.35
C VAL A 38 2.33 30.11 -29.37
N ILE A 39 3.60 29.81 -29.15
CA ILE A 39 4.11 28.42 -29.07
C ILE A 39 3.46 27.70 -27.87
N LEU A 40 3.37 28.36 -26.72
CA LEU A 40 2.76 27.80 -25.52
C LEU A 40 1.26 27.48 -25.73
N LEU A 41 0.53 28.38 -26.38
CA LEU A 41 -0.89 28.17 -26.73
C LEU A 41 -1.05 26.95 -27.66
N LEU A 42 -0.16 26.79 -28.64
CA LEU A 42 -0.18 25.65 -29.55
C LEU A 42 0.09 24.31 -28.86
N ILE A 43 0.95 24.29 -27.84
CA ILE A 43 1.20 23.10 -26.99
C ILE A 43 -0.06 22.73 -26.20
N ILE A 44 -0.71 23.70 -25.55
CA ILE A 44 -1.95 23.47 -24.79
C ILE A 44 -3.05 22.91 -25.70
N PHE A 45 -3.20 23.48 -26.90
CA PHE A 45 -4.17 23.00 -27.89
C PHE A 45 -3.89 21.55 -28.33
N LEU A 46 -2.62 21.18 -28.48
CA LEU A 46 -2.22 19.82 -28.83
C LEU A 46 -2.51 18.82 -27.70
N MET A 47 -2.36 19.24 -26.44
CA MET A 47 -2.67 18.43 -25.27
C MET A 47 -4.19 18.21 -25.10
N GLY A 48 -5.00 19.25 -25.38
CA GLY A 48 -6.47 19.20 -25.26
C GLY A 48 -7.19 18.40 -26.34
N THR A 49 -6.55 18.11 -27.48
CA THR A 49 -7.16 17.39 -28.61
C THR A 49 -6.93 15.86 -28.57
N GLY A 50 -6.49 15.33 -27.44
CA GLY A 50 -6.27 13.90 -27.17
C GLY A 50 -7.55 13.06 -27.06
N GLY A 51 -8.28 12.90 -28.16
CA GLY A 51 -9.47 12.03 -28.21
C GLY A 51 -9.12 10.55 -28.05
N GLY A 52 -9.42 9.98 -26.88
CA GLY A 52 -9.36 8.53 -26.61
C GLY A 52 -10.22 7.73 -27.59
N ARG A 53 -9.69 6.60 -28.09
CA ARG A 53 -10.40 5.71 -29.01
C ARG A 53 -11.60 5.08 -28.30
N LYS A 54 -12.81 5.48 -28.65
CA LYS A 54 -14.05 4.82 -28.19
C LYS A 54 -14.17 3.46 -28.88
N VAL A 55 -13.77 2.39 -28.21
CA VAL A 55 -13.99 1.02 -28.67
C VAL A 55 -15.45 0.66 -28.40
N LYS A 56 -16.25 0.53 -29.46
CA LYS A 56 -17.66 0.11 -29.36
C LYS A 56 -17.69 -1.41 -29.12
N ARG A 57 -17.83 -1.84 -27.86
CA ARG A 57 -18.10 -3.26 -27.52
C ARG A 57 -19.50 -3.63 -28.02
N ILE A 58 -19.56 -4.49 -29.03
CA ILE A 58 -20.80 -5.17 -29.43
C ILE A 58 -20.98 -6.34 -28.45
N ARG A 59 -21.96 -6.27 -27.56
CA ARG A 59 -22.34 -7.37 -26.66
C ARG A 59 -23.50 -8.11 -27.34
N ARG A 60 -23.27 -9.34 -27.83
CA ARG A 60 -24.36 -10.26 -28.19
C ARG A 60 -25.04 -10.66 -26.88
N ARG A 61 -26.29 -10.22 -26.70
CA ARG A 61 -27.19 -10.68 -25.63
C ARG A 61 -27.92 -11.90 -26.17
N SER A 62 -27.68 -13.07 -25.58
CA SER A 62 -28.60 -14.20 -25.72
C SER A 62 -29.83 -13.89 -24.88
N GLU A 63 -30.97 -14.03 -25.54
CA GLU A 63 -32.32 -13.91 -25.01
C GLU A 63 -32.57 -15.02 -23.98
N VAL A 64 -32.89 -14.63 -22.75
CA VAL A 64 -33.52 -15.50 -21.77
C VAL A 64 -34.75 -14.74 -21.31
N GLU A 65 -35.88 -15.40 -21.55
CA GLU A 65 -37.24 -15.03 -21.22
C GLU A 65 -37.39 -15.12 -19.69
N GLU A 66 -37.79 -14.03 -19.04
CA GLU A 66 -38.22 -14.03 -17.65
C GLU A 66 -39.64 -13.48 -17.56
N GLU A 67 -40.47 -14.26 -16.88
CA GLU A 67 -41.87 -14.06 -16.58
C GLU A 67 -42.11 -12.79 -15.76
N GLN A 68 -43.34 -12.30 -15.87
CA GLN A 68 -43.85 -11.05 -15.30
C GLN A 68 -43.76 -11.02 -13.77
N ILE A 69 -43.20 -9.93 -13.21
CA ILE A 69 -43.39 -9.58 -11.79
C ILE A 69 -44.05 -8.20 -11.71
N SER A 70 -45.20 -8.18 -11.03
CA SER A 70 -45.98 -7.01 -10.66
C SER A 70 -45.35 -6.26 -9.47
N SER A 71 -45.23 -4.95 -9.64
CA SER A 71 -45.38 -3.87 -8.64
C SER A 71 -44.47 -3.81 -7.39
N THR A 72 -43.49 -2.87 -7.37
CA THR A 72 -43.31 -1.77 -6.36
C THR A 72 -42.08 -0.89 -6.70
N PRO A 73 -41.98 0.37 -6.21
CA PRO A 73 -41.36 1.49 -6.95
C PRO A 73 -39.85 1.71 -6.73
N GLU A 74 -39.22 2.17 -7.81
CA GLU A 74 -38.02 2.99 -8.00
C GLU A 74 -37.09 3.21 -6.78
N GLN A 75 -36.01 2.43 -6.74
CA GLN A 75 -34.77 2.80 -6.06
C GLN A 75 -33.73 3.15 -7.15
N GLU A 76 -33.36 4.43 -7.24
CA GLU A 76 -32.32 4.91 -8.16
C GLU A 76 -30.96 4.31 -7.79
N LEU A 77 -30.49 3.35 -8.60
CA LEU A 77 -29.14 2.81 -8.49
C LEU A 77 -28.12 3.83 -9.01
N PRO A 78 -27.04 4.15 -8.28
CA PRO A 78 -26.02 5.07 -8.75
C PRO A 78 -25.25 4.51 -9.95
N ALA A 79 -24.78 5.40 -10.82
CA ALA A 79 -24.08 5.03 -12.06
C ALA A 79 -22.85 4.14 -11.80
N PRO A 80 -22.62 3.10 -12.62
CA PRO A 80 -21.53 2.17 -12.42
C PRO A 80 -20.17 2.87 -12.54
N VAL A 81 -19.37 2.77 -11.46
CA VAL A 81 -18.01 3.31 -11.37
C VAL A 81 -17.14 2.59 -12.41
N GLN A 82 -16.69 3.32 -13.43
CA GLN A 82 -15.71 2.81 -14.39
C GLN A 82 -14.32 2.89 -13.74
N SER A 83 -13.82 1.75 -13.25
CA SER A 83 -12.40 1.62 -12.91
C SER A 83 -11.57 1.67 -14.19
N GLU A 84 -10.55 2.53 -14.23
CA GLU A 84 -9.64 2.69 -15.38
C GLU A 84 -8.72 1.47 -15.63
N GLU A 85 -8.75 0.47 -14.74
CA GLU A 85 -8.00 -0.76 -14.91
C GLU A 85 -8.79 -1.82 -15.68
N ASP A 86 -8.31 -2.11 -16.89
CA ASP A 86 -8.81 -3.15 -17.78
C ASP A 86 -8.77 -4.53 -17.09
N ALA A 87 -9.92 -5.21 -16.98
CA ALA A 87 -10.03 -6.52 -16.33
C ALA A 87 -9.15 -7.62 -16.96
N SER A 88 -8.60 -7.40 -18.17
CA SER A 88 -7.62 -8.27 -18.81
C SER A 88 -6.24 -8.21 -18.13
N SER A 89 -5.80 -7.04 -17.66
CA SER A 89 -4.48 -6.89 -17.02
C SER A 89 -4.37 -7.71 -15.73
N ARG A 90 -5.48 -7.80 -14.98
CA ARG A 90 -5.60 -8.63 -13.77
C ARG A 90 -5.60 -10.13 -14.06
N ARG A 91 -6.09 -10.55 -15.24
CA ARG A 91 -6.08 -11.97 -15.66
C ARG A 91 -4.67 -12.38 -16.08
N ASP A 92 -3.98 -11.54 -16.84
CA ASP A 92 -2.61 -11.82 -17.32
C ASP A 92 -1.59 -11.82 -16.17
N ALA A 93 -1.73 -10.92 -15.20
CA ALA A 93 -0.90 -10.90 -13.99
C ALA A 93 -1.11 -12.14 -13.08
N LYS A 94 -2.28 -12.79 -13.14
CA LYS A 94 -2.56 -14.04 -12.43
C LYS A 94 -1.99 -15.26 -13.17
N LEU A 95 -2.06 -15.27 -14.50
CA LEU A 95 -1.54 -16.35 -15.34
C LEU A 95 0.00 -16.38 -15.39
N SER A 96 0.68 -15.24 -15.25
CA SER A 96 2.13 -15.19 -15.19
C SER A 96 2.69 -15.74 -13.87
N ARG A 97 1.93 -15.60 -12.76
CA ARG A 97 2.32 -16.12 -11.44
C ARG A 97 2.13 -17.64 -11.31
N SER A 98 1.21 -18.24 -12.05
CA SER A 98 0.93 -19.68 -11.97
C SER A 98 1.80 -20.55 -12.88
N ARG A 99 2.65 -19.95 -13.74
CA ARG A 99 3.47 -20.67 -14.74
C ARG A 99 4.95 -20.81 -14.39
N SER A 100 5.38 -20.34 -13.22
CA SER A 100 6.79 -20.43 -12.77
C SER A 100 7.12 -21.68 -11.95
N GLY A 101 6.23 -22.67 -11.88
CA GLY A 101 6.53 -24.00 -11.33
C GLY A 101 6.85 -24.96 -12.46
N ALA A 102 8.07 -25.52 -12.48
CA ALA A 102 8.44 -26.60 -13.38
C ALA A 102 7.58 -27.85 -13.08
N PRO A 103 7.18 -28.65 -14.10
CA PRO A 103 6.43 -29.87 -13.86
C PRO A 103 7.37 -30.92 -13.24
N GLU A 104 6.98 -31.44 -12.06
CA GLU A 104 7.57 -32.67 -11.52
C GLU A 104 7.19 -33.87 -12.40
N PRO A 105 8.09 -34.84 -12.61
CA PRO A 105 7.79 -36.05 -13.36
C PRO A 105 6.84 -36.96 -12.58
N GLU A 106 5.76 -37.40 -13.23
CA GLU A 106 4.84 -38.42 -12.73
C GLU A 106 5.57 -39.77 -12.55
N PRO A 107 5.35 -40.51 -11.45
CA PRO A 107 5.89 -41.85 -11.32
C PRO A 107 5.12 -42.84 -12.21
N GLU A 108 5.88 -43.65 -12.95
CA GLU A 108 5.39 -44.74 -13.78
C GLU A 108 4.67 -45.81 -12.93
N ALA A 109 3.49 -46.24 -13.40
CA ALA A 109 2.78 -47.37 -12.83
C ALA A 109 3.55 -48.67 -13.12
N VAL A 110 3.90 -49.39 -12.06
CA VAL A 110 4.48 -50.74 -12.15
C VAL A 110 3.32 -51.73 -12.11
N ASP A 111 3.01 -52.33 -13.25
CA ASP A 111 2.14 -53.50 -13.33
C ASP A 111 2.91 -54.72 -12.83
N GLU A 112 2.66 -55.15 -11.58
CA GLU A 112 3.11 -56.45 -11.09
C GLU A 112 2.07 -57.53 -11.45
N GLU A 113 2.34 -58.28 -12.52
CA GLU A 113 1.65 -59.53 -12.83
C GLU A 113 2.05 -60.61 -11.81
N VAL A 114 1.12 -60.98 -10.93
CA VAL A 114 1.27 -62.09 -9.99
C VAL A 114 0.99 -63.40 -10.73
N GLU A 115 2.06 -64.10 -11.16
CA GLU A 115 1.97 -65.48 -11.63
C GLU A 115 1.75 -66.44 -10.45
N VAL A 116 0.51 -66.87 -10.23
CA VAL A 116 0.19 -67.99 -9.32
C VAL A 116 0.44 -69.31 -10.06
N SER A 117 1.55 -69.98 -9.73
CA SER A 117 1.81 -71.36 -10.14
C SER A 117 1.08 -72.31 -9.17
N LEU A 118 0.04 -72.99 -9.65
CA LEU A 118 -0.55 -74.13 -8.94
C LEU A 118 0.38 -75.34 -9.09
N ALA A 119 1.05 -75.71 -8.01
CA ALA A 119 1.61 -77.05 -7.86
C ALA A 119 0.52 -77.99 -7.36
N ASP A 120 0.20 -79.02 -8.14
CA ASP A 120 -0.60 -80.16 -7.72
C ASP A 120 0.08 -80.81 -6.51
N ASP A 121 -0.59 -80.75 -5.35
CA ASP A 121 -0.27 -81.62 -4.22
C ASP A 121 -1.57 -82.28 -3.75
N GLU A 122 -1.52 -83.62 -3.75
CA GLU A 122 -2.63 -84.54 -3.52
C GLU A 122 -3.02 -84.50 -2.04
N VAL A 123 -4.06 -83.72 -1.69
CA VAL A 123 -4.54 -83.64 -0.30
C VAL A 123 -5.49 -84.80 0.00
N THR A 124 -4.96 -85.81 0.69
CA THR A 124 -5.74 -86.85 1.35
C THR A 124 -6.64 -86.23 2.42
N VAL A 125 -7.95 -86.28 2.21
CA VAL A 125 -8.98 -85.84 3.17
C VAL A 125 -9.05 -86.85 4.33
N SER A 126 -8.40 -86.53 5.44
CA SER A 126 -8.69 -87.14 6.75
C SER A 126 -9.81 -86.35 7.43
N VAL A 127 -10.88 -87.06 7.76
CA VAL A 127 -12.11 -86.59 8.39
C VAL A 127 -11.87 -86.10 9.82
N ILE A 128 -12.11 -84.79 10.02
CA ILE A 128 -12.76 -84.14 11.17
C ILE A 128 -12.08 -84.32 12.55
N ASP A 129 -11.32 -83.30 12.96
CA ASP A 129 -11.50 -82.71 14.29
C ASP A 129 -12.19 -81.35 14.05
N GLU A 130 -13.41 -81.20 14.57
CA GLU A 130 -14.19 -79.95 14.51
C GLU A 130 -13.50 -78.85 15.33
N ASN A 131 -12.49 -78.21 14.73
CA ASN A 131 -11.96 -76.96 15.25
C ASN A 131 -12.83 -75.82 14.70
N VAL A 132 -13.91 -75.52 15.42
CA VAL A 132 -14.75 -74.35 15.13
C VAL A 132 -13.92 -73.10 15.34
N HIS A 133 -13.37 -72.56 14.26
CA HIS A 133 -12.77 -71.23 14.28
C HIS A 133 -13.92 -70.22 14.37
N VAL A 134 -14.20 -69.76 15.59
CA VAL A 134 -15.08 -68.61 15.81
C VAL A 134 -14.36 -67.40 15.23
N ALA A 135 -14.94 -66.76 14.21
CA ALA A 135 -14.42 -65.51 13.69
C ALA A 135 -14.46 -64.46 14.81
N GLU A 136 -13.31 -63.83 15.09
CA GLU A 136 -13.24 -62.70 16.01
C GLU A 136 -14.00 -61.51 15.41
N GLU A 137 -14.73 -60.77 16.24
CA GLU A 137 -15.49 -59.59 15.82
C GLU A 137 -14.50 -58.47 15.45
N TYR A 138 -14.38 -58.19 14.15
CA TYR A 138 -13.59 -57.06 13.67
C TYR A 138 -14.35 -55.76 13.93
N VAL A 139 -13.98 -55.05 15.00
CA VAL A 139 -14.44 -53.69 15.26
C VAL A 139 -13.52 -52.73 14.50
N ALA A 140 -14.09 -51.96 13.57
CA ALA A 140 -13.35 -50.91 12.90
C ALA A 140 -12.94 -49.84 13.93
N GLU A 141 -11.64 -49.63 14.09
CA GLU A 141 -11.09 -48.66 15.07
C GLU A 141 -11.39 -47.20 14.68
N ILE A 142 -11.73 -46.96 13.42
CA ILE A 142 -12.01 -45.64 12.87
C ILE A 142 -13.38 -45.70 12.19
N ASP A 143 -14.31 -44.92 12.74
CA ASP A 143 -15.61 -44.71 12.14
C ASP A 143 -15.52 -43.66 11.02
N ALA A 144 -16.33 -43.80 9.98
CA ALA A 144 -16.37 -42.85 8.88
C ALA A 144 -16.77 -41.45 9.37
N GLU A 145 -17.66 -41.37 10.37
CA GLU A 145 -18.07 -40.12 11.02
C GLU A 145 -16.88 -39.43 11.70
N SER A 146 -15.99 -40.19 12.36
CA SER A 146 -14.78 -39.64 12.98
C SER A 146 -13.78 -39.08 11.97
N MET A 147 -13.69 -39.67 10.77
CA MET A 147 -12.84 -39.16 9.70
C MET A 147 -13.39 -37.86 9.11
N GLU A 148 -14.71 -37.79 8.91
CA GLU A 148 -15.37 -36.56 8.44
C GLU A 148 -15.28 -35.43 9.46
N GLU A 149 -15.40 -35.71 10.77
CA GLU A 149 -15.21 -34.72 11.82
C GLU A 149 -13.79 -34.12 11.81
N ALA A 150 -12.76 -34.96 11.64
CA ALA A 150 -11.38 -34.51 11.53
C ALA A 150 -11.14 -33.64 10.29
N ASP A 151 -11.75 -33.99 9.15
CA ASP A 151 -11.67 -33.19 7.92
C ASP A 151 -12.35 -31.82 8.10
N ILE A 152 -13.51 -31.79 8.75
CA ILE A 152 -14.23 -30.54 9.05
C ILE A 152 -13.41 -29.66 10.00
N GLU A 153 -12.80 -30.23 11.04
CA GLU A 153 -11.96 -29.49 11.99
C GLU A 153 -10.75 -28.86 11.28
N SER A 154 -10.05 -29.65 10.44
CA SER A 154 -8.90 -29.16 9.66
C SER A 154 -9.29 -28.00 8.72
N PHE A 155 -10.46 -28.07 8.08
CA PHE A 155 -10.96 -27.00 7.22
C PHE A 155 -11.30 -25.71 7.98
N ILE A 156 -11.86 -25.84 9.18
CA ILE A 156 -12.16 -24.70 10.06
C ILE A 156 -10.87 -24.02 10.51
N ASP A 157 -9.86 -24.79 10.90
CA ASP A 157 -8.58 -24.26 11.35
C ASP A 157 -7.80 -23.60 10.20
N ASP A 158 -7.76 -24.22 9.02
CA ASP A 158 -7.21 -23.60 7.80
C ASP A 158 -7.91 -22.28 7.44
N ARG A 159 -9.23 -22.21 7.63
CA ARG A 159 -9.98 -20.97 7.44
C ARG A 159 -9.58 -19.94 8.49
N ARG A 160 -9.49 -20.31 9.77
CA ARG A 160 -9.08 -19.41 10.87
C ARG A 160 -7.68 -18.85 10.63
N ASP A 161 -6.73 -19.69 10.23
CA ASP A 161 -5.35 -19.31 9.96
C ASP A 161 -5.27 -18.34 8.78
N ARG A 162 -5.98 -18.62 7.67
CA ARG A 162 -6.07 -17.67 6.55
C ARG A 162 -6.62 -16.32 6.99
N HIS A 163 -7.70 -16.29 7.77
CA HIS A 163 -8.24 -15.04 8.30
C HIS A 163 -7.30 -14.34 9.29
N ALA A 164 -6.54 -15.08 10.10
CA ALA A 164 -5.53 -14.52 10.99
C ALA A 164 -4.38 -13.86 10.20
N LEU A 165 -3.88 -14.52 9.15
CA LEU A 165 -2.87 -13.97 8.26
C LEU A 165 -3.36 -12.70 7.55
N ILE A 166 -4.60 -12.71 7.06
CA ILE A 166 -5.20 -11.52 6.43
C ILE A 166 -5.32 -10.37 7.43
N ARG A 167 -5.80 -10.63 8.66
CA ARG A 167 -5.89 -9.60 9.72
C ARG A 167 -4.54 -9.00 10.05
N ARG A 168 -3.52 -9.83 10.29
CA ARG A 168 -2.14 -9.37 10.54
C ARG A 168 -1.60 -8.52 9.39
N ARG A 169 -1.86 -8.92 8.14
CA ARG A 169 -1.43 -8.15 6.95
C ARG A 169 -2.13 -6.79 6.86
N ILE A 170 -3.42 -6.72 7.14
CA ILE A 170 -4.19 -5.46 7.12
C ILE A 170 -3.69 -4.54 8.24
N GLU A 171 -3.48 -5.07 9.44
CA GLU A 171 -2.98 -4.30 10.58
C GLU A 171 -1.58 -3.74 10.31
N ALA A 172 -0.67 -4.56 9.78
CA ALA A 172 0.68 -4.12 9.41
C ALA A 172 0.64 -2.99 8.39
N ARG A 173 -0.20 -3.11 7.34
CA ARG A 173 -0.38 -2.04 6.34
C ARG A 173 -0.96 -0.78 6.95
N ARG A 174 -1.97 -0.88 7.82
CA ARG A 174 -2.54 0.29 8.52
C ARG A 174 -1.51 0.98 9.39
N ARG A 175 -0.66 0.22 10.09
CA ARG A 175 0.41 0.75 10.91
C ARG A 175 1.47 1.47 10.07
N GLU A 176 1.85 0.90 8.94
CA GLU A 176 2.76 1.51 7.97
C GLU A 176 2.19 2.83 7.43
N GLN A 177 0.93 2.82 6.96
CA GLN A 177 0.24 4.03 6.50
C GLN A 177 0.16 5.11 7.59
N LEU A 178 -0.19 4.75 8.82
CA LEU A 178 -0.20 5.71 9.93
C LEU A 178 1.19 6.26 10.23
N ALA A 179 2.26 5.46 10.10
CA ALA A 179 3.62 5.93 10.26
C ALA A 179 4.01 6.92 9.16
N ASP A 180 3.70 6.60 7.89
CA ASP A 180 3.94 7.48 6.75
C ASP A 180 3.22 8.82 6.95
N ILE A 181 1.94 8.77 7.30
CA ILE A 181 1.16 9.98 7.52
C ILE A 181 1.72 10.80 8.69
N ARG A 182 2.08 10.18 9.81
CA ARG A 182 2.73 10.89 10.93
C ARG A 182 4.04 11.55 10.50
N SER A 183 4.85 10.87 9.70
CA SER A 183 6.12 11.42 9.20
C SER A 183 5.90 12.62 8.29
N GLU A 184 4.90 12.56 7.42
CA GLU A 184 4.55 13.65 6.51
C GLU A 184 3.92 14.82 7.24
N THR A 185 3.01 14.56 8.18
CA THR A 185 2.45 15.59 9.06
C THR A 185 3.55 16.28 9.87
N ALA A 186 4.49 15.55 10.46
CA ALA A 186 5.63 16.13 11.17
C ALA A 186 6.49 16.99 10.24
N LYS A 187 6.72 16.55 8.99
CA LYS A 187 7.44 17.33 7.98
C LYS A 187 6.71 18.63 7.62
N ILE A 188 5.38 18.61 7.50
CA ILE A 188 4.57 19.81 7.25
C ILE A 188 4.75 20.79 8.40
N TYR A 189 4.62 20.34 9.65
CA TYR A 189 4.83 21.20 10.82
C TYR A 189 6.26 21.75 10.88
N GLN A 190 7.27 20.94 10.61
CA GLN A 190 8.66 21.40 10.55
C GLN A 190 8.88 22.47 9.47
N SER A 191 8.21 22.36 8.32
CA SER A 191 8.30 23.35 7.25
C SER A 191 7.48 24.62 7.49
N ALA A 192 6.41 24.51 8.29
CA ALA A 192 5.55 25.65 8.65
C ALA A 192 6.18 26.47 9.79
N ASP A 193 6.89 25.81 10.70
CA ASP A 193 7.74 26.49 11.67
C ASP A 193 8.89 27.16 10.90
N GLN A 194 9.17 28.43 11.17
CA GLN A 194 10.27 29.18 10.54
C GLN A 194 11.63 28.69 11.09
N SER A 195 11.83 27.38 11.10
CA SER A 195 13.06 26.73 11.53
C SER A 195 14.14 27.05 10.50
N GLU A 196 15.21 27.68 10.99
CA GLU A 196 16.38 27.97 10.19
C GLU A 196 17.11 26.67 9.86
N ASP A 197 17.47 26.47 8.59
CA ASP A 197 18.28 25.33 8.17
C ASP A 197 19.77 25.57 8.43
N LEU A 198 20.19 25.27 9.66
CA LEU A 198 21.58 25.41 10.08
C LEU A 198 22.53 24.47 9.32
N LEU A 199 22.04 23.37 8.75
CA LEU A 199 22.89 22.44 8.00
C LEU A 199 23.34 23.03 6.67
N THR A 200 22.42 23.66 5.94
CA THR A 200 22.79 24.38 4.70
C THR A 200 23.69 25.56 5.00
N LEU A 201 23.44 26.29 6.09
CA LEU A 201 24.31 27.37 6.53
C LEU A 201 25.74 26.86 6.80
N LEU A 202 25.89 25.84 7.65
CA LEU A 202 27.19 25.26 8.05
C LEU A 202 27.92 24.55 6.90
N SER A 203 27.23 24.22 5.80
CA SER A 203 27.87 23.65 4.61
C SER A 203 28.76 24.65 3.86
N THR A 204 28.59 25.95 4.08
CA THR A 204 29.40 26.99 3.46
C THR A 204 30.75 27.14 4.17
N GLU A 205 31.85 27.21 3.41
CA GLU A 205 33.23 27.23 3.96
C GLU A 205 33.52 28.44 4.88
N ASN A 206 32.79 29.55 4.71
CA ASN A 206 32.91 30.76 5.52
C ASN A 206 31.57 31.17 6.11
N HIS A 207 30.96 30.27 6.88
CA HIS A 207 29.66 30.50 7.53
C HIS A 207 29.68 31.60 8.62
N GLY A 208 30.84 32.14 9.02
CA GLY A 208 30.94 33.23 10.00
C GLY A 208 30.64 32.83 11.45
N HIS A 209 29.97 31.71 11.70
CA HIS A 209 29.65 31.24 13.06
C HIS A 209 30.77 30.43 13.73
N THR A 210 30.86 30.55 15.06
CA THR A 210 31.70 29.72 15.92
C THR A 210 30.94 28.49 16.39
N ILE A 211 31.49 27.29 16.13
CA ILE A 211 30.87 26.02 16.54
C ILE A 211 31.37 25.63 17.93
N LEU A 212 30.49 25.66 18.92
CA LEU A 212 30.74 25.18 20.29
C LEU A 212 30.36 23.70 20.38
N GLN A 213 31.34 22.83 20.61
CA GLN A 213 31.06 21.40 20.76
C GLN A 213 30.84 21.04 22.22
N VAL A 214 29.63 20.61 22.57
CA VAL A 214 29.35 20.00 23.88
C VAL A 214 29.61 18.51 23.76
N SER A 215 30.69 18.03 24.37
CA SER A 215 30.98 16.59 24.44
C SER A 215 30.19 15.98 25.60
N SER A 216 29.18 15.18 25.27
CA SER A 216 28.73 14.11 26.16
C SER A 216 29.74 12.95 26.07
N GLU A 217 29.87 12.14 27.13
CA GLU A 217 30.61 10.88 27.04
C GLU A 217 29.82 9.93 26.11
N ILE A 218 30.38 9.64 24.94
CA ILE A 218 29.74 8.79 23.94
C ILE A 218 30.33 7.38 24.07
N PRO A 219 29.49 6.33 24.23
CA PRO A 219 29.95 4.96 24.27
C PRO A 219 30.56 4.56 22.91
N SER A 220 31.69 3.87 22.95
CA SER A 220 32.37 3.36 21.75
C SER A 220 31.51 2.30 21.05
N GLY A 221 31.32 2.43 19.74
CA GLY A 221 30.60 1.45 18.91
C GLY A 221 29.17 1.85 18.51
N SER A 222 28.60 2.91 19.08
CA SER A 222 27.25 3.37 18.75
C SER A 222 27.23 4.38 17.59
N PRO A 223 26.23 4.33 16.67
CA PRO A 223 25.93 5.44 15.76
C PRO A 223 25.67 6.73 16.55
N VAL A 224 26.30 7.81 16.11
CA VAL A 224 26.24 9.12 16.76
C VAL A 224 25.45 10.09 15.88
N GLY A 225 24.38 10.65 16.43
CA GLY A 225 23.67 11.80 15.87
C GLY A 225 24.32 13.11 16.31
N ALA A 226 24.26 14.13 15.45
CA ALA A 226 24.64 15.50 15.80
C ALA A 226 23.44 16.43 15.64
N VAL A 227 23.17 17.23 16.68
CA VAL A 227 22.14 18.26 16.67
C VAL A 227 22.81 19.62 16.74
N PHE A 228 22.40 20.54 15.88
CA PHE A 228 22.87 21.92 15.85
C PHE A 228 21.79 22.84 16.40
N SER A 229 22.14 23.70 17.34
CA SER A 229 21.24 24.70 17.91
C SER A 229 21.94 26.06 17.97
N ARG A 230 21.29 27.10 17.46
CA ARG A 230 21.81 28.48 17.53
C ARG A 230 21.57 29.03 18.93
N ILE A 231 22.64 29.46 19.60
CA ILE A 231 22.54 30.13 20.91
C ILE A 231 22.43 31.64 20.72
N ASP A 232 23.25 32.19 19.82
CA ASP A 232 23.28 33.62 19.47
C ASP A 232 23.50 33.79 17.97
N GLU A 233 23.51 35.04 17.50
CA GLU A 233 23.74 35.38 16.08
C GLU A 233 25.03 34.76 15.52
N ASP A 234 26.11 34.68 16.32
CA ASP A 234 27.42 34.19 15.86
C ASP A 234 27.81 32.79 16.40
N ARG A 235 26.99 32.16 17.25
CA ARG A 235 27.38 30.94 17.98
C ARG A 235 26.39 29.80 17.77
N ILE A 236 26.91 28.67 17.27
CA ILE A 236 26.14 27.44 17.06
C ILE A 236 26.67 26.35 17.98
N LEU A 237 25.78 25.71 18.72
CA LEU A 237 26.05 24.56 19.58
C LEU A 237 25.94 23.27 18.78
N LYS A 238 26.99 22.45 18.79
CA LYS A 238 27.00 21.09 18.25
C LYS A 238 26.93 20.08 19.39
N ILE A 239 25.77 19.47 19.55
CA ILE A 239 25.52 18.41 20.54
C ILE A 239 25.63 17.06 19.85
N ARG A 240 26.40 16.14 20.41
CA ARG A 240 26.52 14.75 19.90
C ARG A 240 25.77 13.81 20.83
N LEU A 241 24.93 12.93 20.29
CA LEU A 241 24.14 11.97 21.05
C LEU A 241 24.24 10.57 20.43
N PRO A 242 24.34 9.49 21.23
CA PRO A 242 24.24 8.13 20.72
C PRO A 242 22.78 7.81 20.32
N LEU A 243 22.58 7.21 19.14
CA LEU A 243 21.25 6.89 18.61
C LEU A 243 20.68 5.55 19.12
N ASP A 244 21.53 4.69 19.68
CA ASP A 244 21.15 3.33 20.10
C ASP A 244 20.27 3.28 21.34
N GLN A 245 20.27 4.32 22.17
CA GLN A 245 19.62 4.31 23.48
C GLN A 245 18.10 4.56 23.40
N GLY A 246 17.56 4.76 22.20
CA GLY A 246 16.15 5.10 21.99
C GLY A 246 15.78 6.43 22.65
N PHE A 247 14.47 6.70 22.77
CA PHE A 247 14.00 7.82 23.56
C PHE A 247 14.19 7.48 25.04
N ILE A 248 15.20 8.05 25.68
CA ILE A 248 15.32 8.03 27.13
C ILE A 248 14.23 8.95 27.64
N ALA A 249 13.08 8.37 28.02
CA ALA A 249 12.12 9.09 28.84
C ALA A 249 12.90 9.59 30.06
N SER A 250 12.90 10.91 30.27
CA SER A 250 13.54 11.50 31.44
C SER A 250 13.08 10.72 32.68
N ALA A 251 14.02 10.05 33.34
CA ALA A 251 13.74 9.29 34.56
C ALA A 251 13.37 10.21 35.73
N GLU A 252 13.50 11.53 35.55
CA GLU A 252 12.90 12.50 36.45
C GLU A 252 11.38 12.40 36.36
N PRO A 253 10.68 12.03 37.45
CA PRO A 253 9.24 12.16 37.49
C PRO A 253 8.92 13.62 37.21
N LEU A 254 8.05 13.86 36.22
CA LEU A 254 7.50 15.18 35.97
C LEU A 254 7.01 15.72 37.32
N PRO A 255 7.34 16.98 37.68
CA PRO A 255 6.90 17.54 38.94
C PRO A 255 5.39 17.37 39.04
N GLU A 256 4.91 16.87 40.19
CA GLU A 256 3.48 16.74 40.45
C GLU A 256 2.85 18.11 40.21
N LEU A 257 2.08 18.20 39.11
CA LEU A 257 1.35 19.42 38.80
C LEU A 257 0.41 19.68 39.97
N PRO A 258 0.30 20.93 40.45
CA PRO A 258 -0.68 21.25 41.48
C PRO A 258 -2.04 20.73 41.03
N PRO A 259 -2.85 20.16 41.94
CA PRO A 259 -4.18 19.69 41.59
C PRO A 259 -4.91 20.81 40.87
N LEU A 260 -5.49 20.48 39.71
CA LEU A 260 -6.32 21.42 38.97
C LEU A 260 -7.34 22.01 39.96
N PRO A 261 -7.49 23.34 40.02
CA PRO A 261 -8.48 23.95 40.89
C PRO A 261 -9.83 23.31 40.58
N ASP A 262 -10.60 23.00 41.62
CA ASP A 262 -11.93 22.43 41.50
C ASP A 262 -12.82 23.44 40.75
N LEU A 263 -12.86 23.27 39.42
CA LEU A 263 -13.73 23.99 38.52
C LEU A 263 -15.12 23.46 38.84
N GLY A 264 -15.79 24.06 39.83
CA GLY A 264 -17.19 23.78 40.12
C GLY A 264 -18.10 24.13 38.94
N ASP A 265 -19.32 24.58 39.22
CA ASP A 265 -20.32 25.00 38.21
C ASP A 265 -19.95 26.32 37.48
N LEU A 266 -18.65 26.59 37.33
CA LEU A 266 -18.13 27.67 36.52
C LEU A 266 -18.47 27.35 35.05
N PRO A 267 -19.03 28.31 34.30
CA PRO A 267 -19.24 28.12 32.88
C PRO A 267 -17.89 27.75 32.24
N PRO A 268 -17.89 26.86 31.23
CA PRO A 268 -16.67 26.47 30.56
C PRO A 268 -15.89 27.73 30.17
N PRO A 269 -14.57 27.78 30.40
CA PRO A 269 -13.78 28.94 30.04
C PRO A 269 -14.05 29.25 28.56
N PRO A 270 -14.20 30.54 28.19
CA PRO A 270 -14.43 30.91 26.81
C PRO A 270 -13.34 30.23 25.96
N LEU A 271 -13.75 29.57 24.87
CA LEU A 271 -12.79 28.93 23.97
C LEU A 271 -11.70 29.95 23.65
N PRO A 272 -10.41 29.58 23.75
CA PRO A 272 -9.33 30.46 23.36
C PRO A 272 -9.60 30.93 21.93
N ASP A 273 -9.50 32.24 21.72
CA ASP A 273 -9.76 32.88 20.44
C ASP A 273 -8.95 32.15 19.36
N ILE A 274 -9.65 31.46 18.47
CA ILE A 274 -9.11 30.49 17.50
C ILE A 274 -8.12 31.17 16.53
N GLY A 275 -8.04 32.50 16.57
CA GLY A 275 -7.15 33.32 15.74
C GLY A 275 -5.65 33.15 16.00
N ASN A 276 -5.22 32.60 17.15
CA ASN A 276 -3.79 32.44 17.49
C ASN A 276 -3.27 31.00 17.43
N LEU A 277 -4.13 30.01 17.13
CA LEU A 277 -3.63 28.70 16.77
C LEU A 277 -3.16 28.75 15.32
N ALA A 278 -1.99 28.16 15.06
CA ALA A 278 -1.56 27.92 13.68
C ALA A 278 -2.75 27.28 12.94
N PRO A 279 -3.20 27.87 11.82
CA PRO A 279 -4.36 27.36 11.12
C PRO A 279 -4.14 25.87 10.83
N PRO A 280 -5.16 25.01 11.04
CA PRO A 280 -5.03 23.61 10.72
C PRO A 280 -4.54 23.50 9.27
N PRO A 281 -3.61 22.58 8.98
CA PRO A 281 -3.11 22.41 7.63
C PRO A 281 -4.29 22.22 6.66
N PRO A 282 -4.24 22.82 5.46
CA PRO A 282 -5.37 22.80 4.54
C PRO A 282 -5.82 21.37 4.25
N GLU A 283 -7.15 21.16 4.22
CA GLU A 283 -7.83 19.85 4.07
C GLU A 283 -7.32 19.03 2.88
N SER A 284 -6.82 19.71 1.84
CA SER A 284 -6.25 19.07 0.64
C SER A 284 -4.92 18.34 0.87
N SER A 285 -4.28 18.49 2.03
CA SER A 285 -2.96 17.93 2.34
C SER A 285 -2.95 16.85 3.42
N SER A 286 -4.06 16.69 4.16
CA SER A 286 -4.15 15.77 5.29
C SER A 286 -4.48 14.36 4.80
N LYS A 287 -3.46 13.54 4.56
CA LYS A 287 -3.64 12.10 4.31
C LYS A 287 -4.37 11.38 5.47
N LEU A 288 -4.42 11.96 6.68
CA LEU A 288 -5.20 11.45 7.81
C LEU A 288 -6.70 11.56 7.56
N ASP A 289 -7.17 12.68 6.99
CA ASP A 289 -8.60 12.88 6.74
C ASP A 289 -9.09 11.95 5.62
N ALA A 290 -8.28 11.74 4.58
CA ALA A 290 -8.57 10.73 3.55
C ALA A 290 -8.69 9.31 4.12
N LEU A 291 -7.84 8.93 5.08
CA LEU A 291 -7.89 7.62 5.74
C LEU A 291 -9.06 7.53 6.74
N ARG A 292 -9.44 8.63 7.38
CA ARG A 292 -10.63 8.71 8.24
C ARG A 292 -11.92 8.49 7.45
N ASP A 293 -11.99 9.05 6.25
CA ASP A 293 -13.11 8.85 5.32
C ASP A 293 -13.16 7.43 4.75
N GLU A 294 -12.00 6.77 4.56
CA GLU A 294 -11.95 5.35 4.19
C GLU A 294 -12.41 4.44 5.35
N MET A 295 -12.14 4.79 6.60
CA MET A 295 -12.58 4.00 7.76
C MET A 295 -14.05 4.20 8.14
N SER A 296 -14.67 5.32 7.74
CA SER A 296 -16.09 5.59 7.98
C SER A 296 -17.03 4.95 6.96
N LYS A 297 -16.47 4.28 5.95
CA LYS A 297 -17.17 3.64 4.84
C LYS A 297 -17.09 2.11 4.92
#